data_AF-A0A1U7P1R3-F1
#
_entry.id   AF-A0A1U7P1R3-F1
#
_cell.length_a   1.000
_cell.length_b   1.000
_cell.length_c   1.000
_cell.angle_alpha   90.00
_cell.angle_beta   90.00
_cell.angle_gamma   90.00
#
_symmetry.space_group_name_H-M   'P 1'
#
loop_
_entity.id
_entity.type
_entity.pdbx_description
1 polymer ?
#
loop_
_entity_poly.entity_id
_entity_poly.type
_entity_poly.pdbx_seq_one_letter_code
_entity_poly.pdbx_strand_id
1 'polypeptide(L)'
;MRPIDCRGAGVTLAEAHGLARRHGAAGIGIVLASDTGLSVLDLDAPLTLAAQALLRDVTGYAERSPGGGVHLWLGGSLSRNRRQAGIEALGQGFVTVTGAALGGRGRALGTLGSVPEQQGSAPPDSPRAVAPTLADREVLLRLFAAANGAPARALLENGDWAGLGYCSPSEADMAAVRMLRFYCTDPEQLRRLMEGTALRRLKWEQGDYLARTIRHALALGGPVWRVPAG
;
A
#
# COMPACT_ATOMS: atom_id res chain seq x y z
N MET A 1 -10.88 6.50 10.20
CA MET A 1 -11.10 7.82 9.56
C MET A 1 -11.53 7.56 8.11
N ARG A 2 -12.66 8.08 7.63
CA ARG A 2 -13.12 7.82 6.25
C ARG A 2 -13.04 9.11 5.43
N PRO A 3 -12.03 9.28 4.57
CA PRO A 3 -11.95 10.43 3.69
C PRO A 3 -13.00 10.34 2.57
N ILE A 4 -13.36 11.48 2.00
CA ILE A 4 -14.24 11.53 0.82
C ILE A 4 -13.41 11.31 -0.43
N ASP A 5 -13.74 10.26 -1.17
CA ASP A 5 -13.14 9.89 -2.45
C ASP A 5 -14.24 9.81 -3.53
N CYS A 6 -14.36 10.86 -4.34
CA CYS A 6 -15.35 11.00 -5.41
C CYS A 6 -14.85 10.38 -6.72
N ARG A 7 -14.48 9.09 -6.67
CA ARG A 7 -13.84 8.33 -7.75
C ARG A 7 -14.46 8.58 -9.12
N GLY A 8 -13.85 9.50 -9.88
CA GLY A 8 -14.16 9.78 -11.29
C GLY A 8 -14.28 11.26 -11.66
N ALA A 9 -14.66 12.13 -10.73
CA ALA A 9 -14.73 13.58 -10.97
C ALA A 9 -14.19 14.30 -9.74
N GLY A 10 -12.98 14.84 -9.82
CA GLY A 10 -12.49 15.75 -8.78
C GLY A 10 -13.49 16.89 -8.61
N VAL A 11 -14.00 17.08 -7.41
CA VAL A 11 -14.83 18.25 -7.07
C VAL A 11 -13.92 19.40 -6.64
N THR A 12 -14.43 20.62 -6.69
CA THR A 12 -13.69 21.78 -6.16
C THR A 12 -13.43 21.63 -4.66
N LEU A 13 -12.41 22.33 -4.15
CA LEU A 13 -12.12 22.32 -2.71
C LEU A 13 -13.33 22.77 -1.86
N ALA A 14 -14.11 23.74 -2.35
CA ALA A 14 -15.30 24.23 -1.68
C ALA A 14 -16.39 23.15 -1.60
N GLU A 15 -16.62 22.43 -2.70
CA GLU A 15 -17.57 21.31 -2.75
C GLU A 15 -17.12 20.15 -1.86
N ALA A 16 -15.84 19.80 -1.87
CA ALA A 16 -15.27 18.77 -1.00
C ALA A 16 -15.52 19.09 0.48
N HIS A 17 -15.30 20.35 0.89
CA HIS A 17 -15.62 20.80 2.24
C HIS A 17 -17.11 20.75 2.55
N GLY A 18 -17.96 21.13 1.59
CA GLY A 18 -19.41 21.04 1.72
C GLY A 18 -19.89 19.60 1.91
N LEU A 19 -19.36 18.65 1.14
CA LEU A 19 -19.63 17.22 1.28
C LEU A 19 -19.08 16.67 2.60
N ALA A 20 -17.87 17.06 3.00
CA ALA A 20 -17.27 16.61 4.26
C ALA A 20 -18.12 16.98 5.46
N ARG A 21 -18.61 18.23 5.53
CA ARG A 21 -19.53 18.65 6.59
C ARG A 21 -20.87 17.93 6.52
N ARG A 22 -21.49 17.85 5.33
CA ARG A 22 -22.81 17.23 5.16
C ARG A 22 -22.85 15.76 5.56
N HIS A 23 -21.76 15.02 5.31
CA HIS A 23 -21.70 13.57 5.55
C HIS A 23 -20.83 13.19 6.77
N GLY A 24 -20.39 14.17 7.56
CA GLY A 24 -19.57 13.91 8.76
C GLY A 24 -18.24 13.23 8.43
N ALA A 25 -17.65 13.51 7.28
CA ALA A 25 -16.34 12.98 6.94
C ALA A 25 -15.27 13.62 7.82
N ALA A 26 -14.28 12.82 8.20
CA ALA A 26 -13.23 13.27 9.12
C ALA A 26 -12.14 14.10 8.42
N GLY A 27 -12.14 14.18 7.09
CA GLY A 27 -11.18 14.96 6.32
C GLY A 27 -11.44 14.89 4.82
N ILE A 28 -10.64 15.65 4.08
CA ILE A 28 -10.64 15.69 2.62
C ILE A 28 -9.28 15.23 2.09
N GLY A 29 -9.16 15.12 0.77
CA GLY A 29 -7.89 14.81 0.14
C GLY A 29 -7.91 15.14 -1.34
N ILE A 30 -6.79 14.87 -1.98
CA ILE A 30 -6.54 15.12 -3.39
C ILE A 30 -6.40 13.77 -4.10
N VAL A 31 -7.03 13.65 -5.25
CA VAL A 31 -6.79 12.54 -6.17
C VAL A 31 -5.61 12.91 -7.07
N LEU A 32 -4.53 12.17 -6.94
CA LEU A 32 -3.36 12.27 -7.82
C LEU A 32 -3.63 11.48 -9.11
N ALA A 33 -3.25 12.07 -10.22
CA ALA A 33 -3.24 11.46 -11.54
C ALA A 33 -2.05 11.99 -12.36
N SER A 34 -1.70 11.30 -13.45
CA SER A 34 -0.52 11.59 -14.25
C SER A 34 -0.45 13.02 -14.81
N ASP A 35 -1.60 13.66 -15.00
CA ASP A 35 -1.77 15.01 -15.53
C ASP A 35 -1.89 16.10 -14.46
N THR A 36 -2.01 15.75 -13.18
CA THR A 36 -2.15 16.73 -12.08
C THR A 36 -0.89 17.55 -11.82
N GLY A 37 0.28 17.07 -12.27
CA GLY A 37 1.56 17.70 -11.98
C GLY A 37 1.93 17.68 -10.50
N LEU A 38 1.33 16.78 -9.72
CA LEU A 38 1.52 16.66 -8.28
C LEU A 38 1.99 15.26 -7.91
N SER A 39 2.87 15.21 -6.91
CA SER A 39 3.29 13.99 -6.25
C SER A 39 3.44 14.24 -4.75
N VAL A 40 3.40 13.17 -3.96
CA VAL A 40 3.56 13.23 -2.51
C VAL A 40 4.57 12.19 -2.06
N LEU A 41 5.47 12.55 -1.16
CA LEU A 41 6.19 11.57 -0.35
C LEU A 41 5.41 11.38 0.95
N ASP A 42 4.82 10.21 1.13
CA ASP A 42 4.21 9.77 2.38
C ASP A 42 5.26 9.04 3.21
N LEU A 43 5.60 9.63 4.35
CA LEU A 43 6.65 9.18 5.25
C LEU A 43 6.00 8.55 6.49
N ASP A 44 6.04 7.23 6.57
CA ASP A 44 5.40 6.45 7.62
C ASP A 44 6.05 6.70 8.99
N ALA A 45 5.23 6.78 10.05
CA ALA A 45 5.72 6.82 11.42
C ALA A 45 5.95 5.40 11.99
N PRO A 46 7.02 5.19 12.80
CA PRO A 46 8.08 6.14 13.12
C PRO A 46 9.00 6.39 11.90
N LEU A 47 9.41 7.65 11.70
CA LEU A 47 10.24 8.02 10.55
C LEU A 47 11.59 7.31 10.58
N THR A 48 11.89 6.56 9.53
CA THR A 48 13.21 5.96 9.31
C THR A 48 14.28 7.04 9.11
N LEU A 49 15.56 6.70 9.30
CA LEU A 49 16.66 7.65 9.05
C LEU A 49 16.65 8.22 7.62
N ALA A 50 16.27 7.40 6.65
CA ALA A 50 16.10 7.82 5.26
C ALA A 50 14.93 8.79 5.08
N ALA A 51 13.78 8.52 5.72
CA ALA A 51 12.63 9.43 5.70
C ALA A 51 12.96 10.76 6.38
N GLN A 52 13.71 10.74 7.49
CA GLN A 52 14.18 11.95 8.17
C GLN A 52 15.16 12.75 7.29
N ALA A 53 16.04 12.08 6.54
CA ALA A 53 16.95 12.76 5.60
C ALA A 53 16.16 13.44 4.48
N LEU A 54 15.22 12.73 3.83
CA LEU A 54 14.34 13.33 2.82
C LEU A 54 13.57 14.52 3.37
N LEU A 55 13.01 14.40 4.58
CA LEU A 55 12.30 15.51 5.22
C LEU A 55 13.24 16.67 5.60
N ARG A 56 14.56 16.50 5.73
CA ARG A 56 15.47 17.64 5.92
C ARG A 56 15.88 18.26 4.60
N ASP A 57 16.22 17.42 3.63
CA ASP A 57 16.96 17.84 2.44
C ASP A 57 16.03 18.29 1.30
N VAL A 58 14.81 17.74 1.25
CA VAL A 58 13.81 18.12 0.26
C VAL A 58 12.96 19.27 0.81
N THR A 59 13.06 20.42 0.17
CA THR A 59 12.24 21.60 0.49
C THR A 59 10.81 21.41 0.01
N GLY A 60 9.87 22.12 0.62
CA GLY A 60 8.46 22.06 0.24
C GLY A 60 7.51 21.99 1.42
N TYR A 61 6.23 22.15 1.11
CA TYR A 61 5.13 22.06 2.05
C TYR A 61 5.05 20.64 2.61
N ALA A 62 5.16 20.53 3.93
CA ALA A 62 4.98 19.27 4.64
C ALA A 62 3.93 19.42 5.73
N GLU A 63 3.16 18.37 5.94
CA GLU A 63 2.12 18.30 6.96
C GLU A 63 2.09 16.94 7.64
N ARG A 64 1.54 16.88 8.85
CA ARG A 64 1.32 15.60 9.53
C ARG A 64 0.25 14.79 8.80
N SER A 65 0.53 13.52 8.51
CA SER A 65 -0.48 12.62 7.97
C SER A 65 -1.42 12.12 9.08
N PRO A 66 -2.63 11.64 8.75
CA PRO A 66 -3.56 11.11 9.76
C PRO A 66 -3.00 9.92 10.55
N GLY A 67 -2.08 9.15 9.96
CA GLY A 67 -1.40 8.01 10.59
C GLY A 67 -0.25 8.39 11.52
N GLY A 68 0.00 9.69 11.72
CA GLY A 68 1.12 10.20 12.54
C GLY A 68 2.44 10.38 11.78
N GLY A 69 2.47 10.01 10.50
CA GLY A 69 3.58 10.25 9.58
C GLY A 69 3.61 11.68 9.04
N VAL A 70 4.27 11.86 7.89
CA VAL A 70 4.41 13.16 7.23
C VAL A 70 4.14 13.04 5.73
N HIS A 71 3.28 13.90 5.20
CA HIS A 71 3.21 14.13 3.76
C HIS A 71 4.13 15.29 3.40
N LEU A 72 5.02 15.08 2.43
CA LEU A 72 5.78 16.14 1.77
C LEU A 72 5.28 16.29 0.33
N TRP A 73 4.72 17.45 0.01
CA TRP A 73 4.04 17.71 -1.26
C TRP A 73 5.00 18.31 -2.30
N LEU A 74 4.97 17.76 -3.51
CA LEU A 74 5.91 18.04 -4.58
C LEU A 74 5.19 18.39 -5.88
N GLY A 75 5.72 19.36 -6.61
CA GLY A 75 5.42 19.60 -8.01
C GLY A 75 6.19 18.64 -8.90
N GLY A 76 5.50 18.06 -9.88
CA GLY A 76 5.98 17.05 -10.81
C GLY A 76 5.15 15.77 -10.77
N SER A 77 5.02 15.09 -11.90
CA SER A 77 4.24 13.86 -12.03
C SER A 77 5.13 12.62 -11.90
N LEU A 78 4.79 11.72 -10.98
CA LEU A 78 5.34 10.37 -10.92
C LEU A 78 4.56 9.42 -11.84
N SER A 79 5.26 8.70 -12.71
CA SER A 79 4.65 7.73 -13.64
C SER A 79 4.00 6.54 -12.94
N ARG A 80 4.49 6.17 -11.76
CA ARG A 80 3.95 5.11 -10.91
C ARG A 80 4.28 5.39 -9.45
N ASN A 81 3.42 4.91 -8.54
CA ASN A 81 3.73 4.92 -7.12
C ASN A 81 4.92 4.00 -6.83
N ARG A 82 5.74 4.37 -5.84
CA ARG A 82 6.91 3.58 -5.40
C ARG A 82 6.93 3.56 -3.88
N ARG A 83 7.29 2.43 -3.28
CA ARG A 83 7.41 2.31 -1.83
C ARG A 83 8.72 1.65 -1.45
N GLN A 84 9.41 2.23 -0.48
CA GLN A 84 10.66 1.69 0.06
C GLN A 84 10.79 2.10 1.53
N ALA A 85 10.89 1.11 2.42
CA ALA A 85 11.32 1.29 3.82
C ALA A 85 10.72 2.52 4.55
N GLY A 86 9.39 2.60 4.61
CA GLY A 86 8.68 3.69 5.30
C GLY A 86 8.57 4.99 4.50
N ILE A 87 8.91 4.98 3.21
CA ILE A 87 8.73 6.09 2.27
C ILE A 87 7.87 5.59 1.12
N GLU A 88 6.77 6.25 0.84
CA GLU A 88 5.93 6.00 -0.33
C GLU A 88 5.85 7.26 -1.21
N ALA A 89 6.38 7.17 -2.42
CA ALA A 89 6.22 8.20 -3.44
C ALA A 89 4.95 7.94 -4.23
N LEU A 90 3.95 8.79 -4.05
CA LEU A 90 2.63 8.71 -4.64
C LEU A 90 2.52 9.69 -5.80
N GLY A 91 2.15 9.20 -6.99
CA GLY A 91 1.76 10.00 -8.16
C GLY A 91 0.35 9.67 -8.66
N GLN A 92 -0.31 8.67 -8.06
CA GLN A 92 -1.64 8.20 -8.41
C GLN A 92 -2.44 7.83 -7.16
N GLY A 93 -3.76 8.04 -7.21
CA GLY A 93 -4.69 7.64 -6.16
C GLY A 93 -5.01 8.77 -5.19
N PHE A 94 -5.78 8.46 -4.16
CA PHE A 94 -6.27 9.45 -3.20
C PHE A 94 -5.27 9.64 -2.03
N VAL A 95 -4.93 10.89 -1.73
CA VAL A 95 -4.08 11.27 -0.58
C VAL A 95 -4.82 12.27 0.31
N THR A 96 -4.94 11.97 1.60
CA THR A 96 -5.57 12.88 2.56
C THR A 96 -4.75 14.15 2.73
N VAL A 97 -5.44 15.29 2.80
CA VAL A 97 -4.83 16.59 3.14
C VAL A 97 -5.29 16.98 4.53
N THR A 98 -4.35 17.19 5.45
CA THR A 98 -4.68 17.53 6.85
C THR A 98 -4.61 19.02 7.13
N GLY A 99 -3.81 19.77 6.37
CA GLY A 99 -3.50 21.18 6.67
C GLY A 99 -2.66 21.37 7.92
N ALA A 100 -2.24 20.29 8.59
CA ALA A 100 -1.45 20.31 9.82
C ALA A 100 0.04 20.52 9.49
N ALA A 101 0.33 21.71 8.95
CA ALA A 101 1.64 22.10 8.45
C ALA A 101 2.73 21.91 9.52
N LEU A 102 3.87 21.34 9.11
CA LEU A 102 5.05 21.29 9.95
C LEU A 102 5.70 22.67 10.05
N GLY A 103 5.87 23.15 11.28
CA GLY A 103 6.49 24.46 11.55
C GLY A 103 7.89 24.58 10.97
N GLY A 104 8.24 25.79 10.54
CA GLY A 104 9.53 26.07 9.88
C GLY A 104 9.57 25.75 8.38
N ARG A 105 8.48 25.21 7.82
CA ARG A 105 8.32 25.03 6.36
C ARG A 105 7.33 26.02 5.77
N GLY A 106 7.60 26.45 4.54
CA GLY A 106 6.69 27.30 3.77
C GLY A 106 5.49 26.54 3.23
N ARG A 107 4.63 27.26 2.49
CA ARG A 107 3.45 26.70 1.80
C ARG A 107 3.71 26.33 0.34
N ALA A 108 4.90 26.61 -0.18
CA ALA A 108 5.28 26.26 -1.54
C ALA A 108 5.51 24.76 -1.66
N LEU A 109 5.15 24.17 -2.79
CA LEU A 109 5.50 22.77 -3.10
C LEU A 109 7.01 22.62 -3.26
N GLY A 110 7.51 21.44 -2.91
CA GLY A 110 8.85 21.03 -3.33
C GLY A 110 8.88 20.66 -4.81
N THR A 111 10.03 20.21 -5.31
CA THR A 111 10.17 19.75 -6.70
C THR A 111 10.50 18.26 -6.72
N LEU A 112 9.80 17.48 -7.53
CA LEU A 112 10.06 16.05 -7.65
C LEU A 112 11.52 15.76 -8.06
N GLY A 113 12.10 16.59 -8.92
CA GLY A 113 13.51 16.49 -9.32
C GLY A 113 14.54 16.76 -8.21
N SER A 114 14.13 17.34 -7.08
CA SER A 114 15.02 17.49 -5.90
C SER A 114 14.99 16.28 -4.97
N VAL A 115 14.07 15.34 -5.19
CA VAL A 115 14.08 14.06 -4.47
C VAL A 115 15.23 13.24 -5.04
N PRO A 116 16.24 12.86 -4.23
CA PRO A 116 17.31 12.01 -4.71
C PRO A 116 16.69 10.76 -5.32
N GLU A 117 17.04 10.47 -6.58
CA GLU A 117 16.76 9.15 -7.15
C GLU A 117 17.51 8.16 -6.29
N GLN A 118 16.81 7.51 -5.35
CA GLN A 118 17.32 6.28 -4.80
C GLN A 118 17.44 5.35 -6.01
N GLN A 119 18.67 5.11 -6.47
CA GLN A 119 19.00 4.04 -7.41
C GLN A 119 18.64 2.70 -6.74
N GLY A 120 17.34 2.42 -6.68
CA GLY A 120 16.80 1.08 -6.67
C GLY A 120 16.66 0.71 -8.13
N SER A 121 17.63 -0.07 -8.59
CA SER A 121 17.71 -0.61 -9.93
C SER A 121 16.35 -1.10 -10.46
N ALA A 122 16.20 -1.05 -11.78
CA ALA A 122 15.43 -2.06 -12.52
C ALA A 122 15.63 -3.45 -11.89
N PRO A 123 14.63 -4.35 -11.95
CA PRO A 123 14.71 -5.63 -11.26
C PRO A 123 16.02 -6.31 -11.65
N PRO A 124 16.80 -6.87 -10.71
CA PRO A 124 17.67 -7.91 -11.15
C PRO A 124 16.72 -9.00 -11.65
N ASP A 125 16.78 -9.29 -12.95
CA ASP A 125 16.70 -10.65 -13.44
C ASP A 125 17.76 -11.45 -12.68
N SER A 126 17.50 -11.70 -11.41
CA SER A 126 18.16 -12.75 -10.68
C SER A 126 17.57 -14.01 -11.27
N PRO A 127 18.37 -14.95 -11.78
CA PRO A 127 17.86 -16.26 -12.14
C PRO A 127 17.02 -16.71 -10.95
N ARG A 128 15.72 -16.92 -11.21
CA ARG A 128 14.72 -17.36 -10.25
C ARG A 128 15.31 -18.56 -9.55
N ALA A 129 15.90 -18.35 -8.37
CA ALA A 129 16.27 -19.43 -7.48
C ALA A 129 14.92 -20.06 -7.15
N VAL A 130 14.68 -21.22 -7.76
CA VAL A 130 13.49 -22.02 -7.50
C VAL A 130 13.63 -22.45 -6.06
N ALA A 131 13.14 -21.63 -5.13
CA ALA A 131 12.90 -22.06 -3.77
C ALA A 131 12.05 -23.33 -3.89
N PRO A 132 12.38 -24.41 -3.16
CA PRO A 132 11.62 -25.64 -3.23
C PRO A 132 10.15 -25.32 -3.02
N THR A 133 9.35 -25.53 -4.07
CA THR A 133 7.94 -25.13 -4.09
C THR A 133 7.21 -26.05 -3.12
N LEU A 134 6.92 -25.54 -1.93
CA LEU A 134 6.02 -26.22 -1.00
C LEU A 134 4.72 -26.51 -1.75
N ALA A 135 4.15 -27.69 -1.58
CA ALA A 135 2.81 -27.96 -2.12
C ALA A 135 1.77 -27.05 -1.43
N ASP A 136 0.65 -26.77 -2.10
CA ASP A 136 -0.41 -25.88 -1.59
C ASP A 136 -0.85 -26.27 -0.16
N ARG A 137 -0.99 -27.58 0.09
CA ARG A 137 -1.31 -28.13 1.42
C ARG A 137 -0.25 -27.78 2.47
N GLU A 138 1.02 -27.86 2.11
CA GLU A 138 2.13 -27.61 3.03
C GLU A 138 2.26 -26.11 3.35
N VAL A 139 1.97 -25.24 2.37
CA VAL A 139 1.85 -23.78 2.59
C VAL A 139 0.79 -23.50 3.66
N LEU A 140 -0.41 -24.07 3.51
CA LEU A 140 -1.51 -23.86 4.46
C LEU A 140 -1.18 -24.44 5.85
N LEU A 141 -0.63 -25.66 5.91
CA LEU A 141 -0.24 -26.27 7.18
C LEU A 141 0.76 -25.40 7.95
N ARG A 142 1.79 -24.88 7.28
CA ARG A 142 2.78 -23.99 7.91
C ARG A 142 2.20 -22.65 8.31
N LEU A 143 1.37 -22.05 7.46
CA LEU A 143 0.70 -20.79 7.76
C LEU A 143 -0.17 -20.91 9.01
N PHE A 144 -0.94 -21.99 9.13
CA PHE A 144 -1.82 -22.21 10.27
C PHE A 144 -1.10 -22.67 11.55
N ALA A 145 0.10 -23.23 11.43
CA ALA A 145 0.94 -23.58 12.57
C ALA A 145 1.77 -22.40 13.11
N ALA A 146 1.85 -21.29 12.38
CA ALA A 146 2.59 -20.10 12.80
C ALA A 146 1.93 -19.41 14.01
N ALA A 147 2.67 -18.51 14.68
CA ALA A 147 2.16 -17.75 15.82
C ALA A 147 0.89 -16.91 15.49
N ASN A 148 0.76 -16.49 14.22
CA ASN A 148 -0.41 -15.80 13.68
C ASN A 148 -1.34 -16.74 12.87
N GLY A 149 -1.25 -18.05 13.08
CA GLY A 149 -2.02 -19.05 12.33
C GLY A 149 -3.51 -19.05 12.65
N ALA A 150 -3.90 -18.71 13.89
CA ALA A 150 -5.31 -18.57 14.28
C ALA A 150 -6.04 -17.46 13.49
N PRO A 151 -5.53 -16.20 13.45
CA PRO A 151 -6.14 -15.17 12.60
C PRO A 151 -6.02 -15.49 11.10
N ALA A 152 -4.96 -16.19 10.67
CA ALA A 152 -4.87 -16.69 9.28
C ALA A 152 -6.03 -17.62 8.92
N ARG A 153 -6.33 -18.57 9.81
CA ARG A 153 -7.42 -19.53 9.62
C ARG A 153 -8.78 -18.83 9.57
N ALA A 154 -9.03 -17.92 10.52
CA ALA A 154 -10.26 -17.13 10.54
C ALA A 154 -10.46 -16.32 9.24
N LEU A 155 -9.39 -15.74 8.71
CA LEU A 155 -9.45 -15.01 7.45
C LEU A 155 -9.67 -15.92 6.23
N LEU A 156 -8.88 -16.99 6.10
CA LEU A 156 -8.82 -17.81 4.89
C LEU A 156 -9.94 -18.85 4.82
N GLU A 157 -10.31 -19.48 5.93
CA GLU A 157 -11.32 -20.55 5.96
C GLU A 157 -12.73 -20.00 6.23
N ASN A 158 -12.87 -18.95 7.05
CA ASN A 158 -14.18 -18.41 7.44
C ASN A 158 -14.51 -17.09 6.74
N GLY A 159 -13.53 -16.43 6.11
CA GLY A 159 -13.72 -15.11 5.51
C GLY A 159 -14.00 -14.01 6.53
N ASP A 160 -13.62 -14.21 7.81
CA ASP A 160 -13.93 -13.30 8.91
C ASP A 160 -13.04 -12.04 8.92
N TRP A 161 -13.07 -11.30 7.82
CA TRP A 161 -12.25 -10.10 7.69
C TRP A 161 -12.74 -8.96 8.59
N ALA A 162 -14.05 -8.88 8.83
CA ALA A 162 -14.63 -7.84 9.68
C ALA A 162 -14.34 -8.08 11.16
N GLY A 163 -14.45 -9.33 11.65
CA GLY A 163 -14.09 -9.70 13.01
C GLY A 163 -12.60 -9.54 13.30
N LEU A 164 -11.75 -9.69 12.28
CA LEU A 164 -10.31 -9.41 12.34
C LEU A 164 -9.96 -7.91 12.21
N GLY A 165 -10.95 -7.04 12.00
CA GLY A 165 -10.77 -5.59 11.99
C GLY A 165 -10.29 -4.98 10.68
N TYR A 166 -10.33 -5.72 9.56
CA TYR A 166 -10.03 -5.13 8.25
C TYR A 166 -11.12 -4.14 7.84
N CYS A 167 -10.73 -2.98 7.30
CA CYS A 167 -11.65 -1.91 6.93
C CYS A 167 -12.40 -2.20 5.63
N SER A 168 -11.92 -3.11 4.79
CA SER A 168 -12.60 -3.51 3.57
C SER A 168 -12.25 -4.93 3.09
N PRO A 169 -13.10 -5.54 2.24
CA PRO A 169 -12.79 -6.82 1.59
C PRO A 169 -11.53 -6.77 0.71
N SER A 170 -11.19 -5.63 0.10
CA SER A 170 -9.99 -5.54 -0.75
C SER A 170 -8.70 -5.49 0.08
N GLU A 171 -8.78 -4.94 1.30
CA GLU A 171 -7.69 -4.98 2.27
C GLU A 171 -7.49 -6.41 2.81
N ALA A 172 -8.59 -7.12 3.07
CA ALA A 172 -8.58 -8.53 3.44
C ALA A 172 -7.93 -9.42 2.35
N ASP A 173 -8.29 -9.20 1.08
CA ASP A 173 -7.66 -9.89 -0.06
C ASP A 173 -6.14 -9.66 -0.08
N MET A 174 -5.69 -8.41 0.12
CA MET A 174 -4.27 -8.07 0.15
C MET A 174 -3.55 -8.73 1.34
N ALA A 175 -4.17 -8.73 2.51
CA ALA A 175 -3.62 -9.36 3.71
C ALA A 175 -3.46 -10.87 3.50
N ALA A 176 -4.49 -11.55 2.97
CA ALA A 176 -4.45 -12.98 2.66
C ALA A 176 -3.34 -13.32 1.67
N VAL A 177 -3.22 -12.58 0.56
CA VAL A 177 -2.14 -12.78 -0.42
C VAL A 177 -0.77 -12.60 0.25
N ARG A 178 -0.59 -11.59 1.11
CA ARG A 178 0.71 -11.35 1.78
C ARG A 178 1.07 -12.46 2.77
N MET A 179 0.09 -13.04 3.46
CA MET A 179 0.31 -14.17 4.38
C MET A 179 0.75 -15.41 3.61
N LEU A 180 0.09 -15.72 2.48
CA LEU A 180 0.48 -16.82 1.60
C LEU A 180 1.82 -16.56 0.92
N ARG A 181 2.10 -15.31 0.52
CA ARG A 181 3.34 -14.87 -0.13
C ARG A 181 4.59 -15.16 0.71
N PHE A 182 4.45 -15.16 2.03
CA PHE A 182 5.56 -15.55 2.91
C PHE A 182 6.05 -16.97 2.61
N TYR A 183 5.17 -17.91 2.28
CA TYR A 183 5.52 -19.31 2.02
C TYR A 183 5.64 -19.67 0.54
N CYS A 184 5.06 -18.86 -0.35
CA CYS A 184 4.98 -19.12 -1.79
C CYS A 184 5.18 -17.82 -2.58
N THR A 185 6.09 -17.82 -3.56
CA THR A 185 6.28 -16.67 -4.46
C THR A 185 5.80 -16.92 -5.88
N ASP A 186 5.23 -18.09 -6.17
CA ASP A 186 4.73 -18.43 -7.50
C ASP A 186 3.32 -17.85 -7.70
N PRO A 187 3.10 -16.97 -8.71
CA PRO A 187 1.81 -16.30 -8.90
C PRO A 187 0.64 -17.26 -9.12
N GLU A 188 0.86 -18.34 -9.85
CA GLU A 188 -0.19 -19.33 -10.14
C GLU A 188 -0.55 -20.14 -8.90
N GLN A 189 0.45 -20.51 -8.09
CA GLN A 189 0.20 -21.13 -6.79
C GLN A 189 -0.55 -20.20 -5.83
N LEU A 190 -0.15 -18.93 -5.74
CA LEU A 190 -0.88 -17.93 -4.93
C LEU A 190 -2.32 -17.77 -5.41
N ARG A 191 -2.55 -17.78 -6.72
CA ARG A 191 -3.90 -17.74 -7.31
C ARG A 191 -4.74 -18.95 -6.88
N ARG A 192 -4.21 -20.18 -7.03
CA ARG A 192 -4.92 -21.40 -6.61
C ARG A 192 -5.22 -21.41 -5.11
N LEU A 193 -4.26 -21.00 -4.28
CA LEU A 193 -4.44 -20.89 -2.83
C LEU A 193 -5.54 -19.90 -2.48
N MET A 194 -5.52 -18.71 -3.10
CA MET A 194 -6.56 -17.70 -2.91
C MET A 194 -7.93 -18.20 -3.35
N GLU A 195 -8.04 -18.86 -4.50
CA GLU A 195 -9.28 -19.44 -5.02
C GLU A 195 -9.90 -20.51 -4.10
N GLY A 196 -9.08 -21.13 -3.24
CA GLY A 196 -9.50 -22.07 -2.20
C GLY A 196 -9.92 -21.42 -0.87
N THR A 197 -9.90 -20.09 -0.76
CA THR A 197 -10.32 -19.37 0.47
C THR A 197 -11.79 -18.98 0.44
N ALA A 198 -12.36 -18.75 1.63
CA ALA A 198 -13.69 -18.18 1.79
C ALA A 198 -13.80 -16.70 1.39
N LEU A 199 -12.69 -16.06 0.98
CA LEU A 199 -12.69 -14.68 0.45
C LEU A 199 -13.11 -14.60 -1.02
N ARG A 200 -13.24 -15.75 -1.70
CA ARG A 200 -13.62 -15.80 -3.12
C ARG A 200 -14.96 -15.12 -3.36
N ARG A 201 -15.01 -14.27 -4.39
CA ARG A 201 -16.19 -13.46 -4.74
C ARG A 201 -16.23 -13.11 -6.23
N LEU A 202 -17.42 -12.76 -6.74
CA LEU A 202 -17.66 -12.40 -8.15
C LEU A 202 -16.66 -11.36 -8.70
N LYS A 203 -16.20 -10.41 -7.86
CA LYS A 203 -15.20 -9.40 -8.24
C LYS A 203 -13.89 -10.00 -8.74
N TRP A 204 -13.51 -11.19 -8.28
CA TRP A 204 -12.30 -11.87 -8.74
C TRP A 204 -12.45 -12.45 -10.14
N GLU A 205 -13.68 -12.83 -10.51
CA GLU A 205 -14.02 -13.40 -11.82
C GLU A 205 -14.24 -12.31 -12.88
N GLN A 206 -14.43 -11.07 -12.45
CA GLN A 206 -14.54 -9.89 -13.29
C GLN A 206 -13.16 -9.24 -13.51
N GLY A 207 -12.48 -9.63 -14.59
CA GLY A 207 -11.23 -9.00 -15.04
C GLY A 207 -9.97 -9.52 -14.32
N ASP A 208 -8.98 -8.65 -14.10
CA ASP A 208 -7.65 -9.03 -13.64
C ASP A 208 -7.38 -8.70 -12.15
N TYR A 209 -8.44 -8.49 -11.36
CA TYR A 209 -8.32 -7.99 -9.97
C TYR A 209 -7.43 -8.86 -9.08
N LEU A 210 -7.66 -10.18 -9.04
CA LEU A 210 -6.86 -11.08 -8.21
C LEU A 210 -5.41 -11.12 -8.70
N ALA A 211 -5.21 -11.16 -10.02
CA ALA A 211 -3.89 -11.12 -10.63
C ALA A 211 -3.14 -9.82 -10.30
N ARG A 212 -3.81 -8.65 -10.34
CA ARG A 212 -3.26 -7.36 -9.89
C ARG A 212 -2.87 -7.39 -8.41
N THR A 213 -3.72 -7.96 -7.57
CA THR A 213 -3.49 -8.06 -6.13
C THR A 213 -2.27 -8.92 -5.84
N ILE A 214 -2.14 -10.06 -6.52
CA ILE A 214 -0.96 -10.96 -6.44
C ILE A 214 0.30 -10.26 -6.96
N ARG A 215 0.25 -9.64 -8.14
CA ARG A 215 1.39 -8.88 -8.69
C ARG A 215 1.84 -7.78 -7.73
N HIS A 216 0.88 -7.06 -7.14
CA HIS A 216 1.17 -6.00 -6.19
C HIS A 216 1.82 -6.55 -4.90
N ALA A 217 1.26 -7.61 -4.31
CA ALA A 217 1.83 -8.24 -3.12
C ALA A 217 3.25 -8.78 -3.35
N LEU A 218 3.52 -9.36 -4.53
CA LEU A 218 4.86 -9.81 -4.93
C LEU A 218 5.83 -8.63 -5.07
N ALA A 219 5.40 -7.56 -5.75
CA ALA A 219 6.20 -6.35 -5.96
C ALA A 219 6.52 -5.61 -4.66
N LEU A 220 5.64 -5.64 -3.66
CA LEU A 220 5.90 -5.07 -2.33
C LEU A 220 7.07 -5.77 -1.60
N GLY A 221 7.48 -6.96 -2.03
CA GLY A 221 8.59 -7.69 -1.41
C GLY A 221 8.30 -8.10 0.04
N GLY A 222 9.37 -8.26 0.83
CA GLY A 222 9.30 -8.70 2.22
C GLY A 222 9.85 -10.11 2.44
N PRO A 223 9.93 -10.54 3.71
CA PRO A 223 10.53 -11.82 4.07
C PRO A 223 9.78 -12.97 3.39
N VAL A 224 10.53 -14.01 3.07
CA VAL A 224 10.02 -15.28 2.56
C VAL A 224 10.57 -16.39 3.42
N TRP A 225 9.75 -17.39 3.66
CA TRP A 225 10.11 -18.61 4.34
C TRP A 225 11.26 -19.27 3.57
N ARG A 226 12.30 -19.64 4.31
CA ARG A 226 13.42 -20.42 3.81
C ARG A 226 13.48 -21.69 4.63
N VAL A 227 13.89 -22.78 3.98
CA VAL A 227 14.22 -24.02 4.69
C VAL A 227 15.30 -23.68 5.72
N PRO A 228 15.11 -23.99 7.02
CA PRO A 228 16.16 -23.83 8.00
C PRO A 228 17.40 -24.60 7.54
N ALA A 229 18.57 -23.95 7.52
CA ALA A 229 19.82 -24.68 7.38
C ALA A 229 19.93 -25.61 8.60
N GLY A 230 19.97 -26.91 8.34
CA GLY A 230 20.12 -27.94 9.37
C GLY A 230 21.47 -27.86 10.08
#